data_AF-A0AAV1DVA0-F1
#
_entry.id   AF-A0AAV1DVA0-F1
#
_cell.length_a   1.000
_cell.length_b   1.000
_cell.length_c   1.000
_cell.angle_alpha   90.00
_cell.angle_beta   90.00
_cell.angle_gamma   90.00
#
_symmetry.space_group_name_H-M   'P 1'
#
loop_
_entity.id
_entity.type
_entity.pdbx_description
1 polymer ?
#
loop_
_entity_poly.entity_id
_entity_poly.type
_entity_poly.pdbx_seq_one_letter_code
_entity_poly.pdbx_strand_id
1 'polypeptide(L)'
;MRGTGPGKKSSAFSYKKFIDFALEEIKGHTSLVPSPLQEKFNSLKGNDGRSELEMLSFEAPKVRLLRCLSIEGDGMQVLDLAVFPRPEFDLPIFCANFFTAANTNIVVLDLNPLHCVITGNDYKEKYYRDLIPLGLKYAELLPWGGKLTSESLRFFSPIVIWTKFSPSQNKYSTLFAAFKDYYKAWLKLIDQAAEETDASQIVRNREAQHKYLMWRAEKDPGRQLLRKLVGEAFAEEIVRSFLFNGVHELGNKTFLDYYPEYKSEDGSINQKRSIIGKSFEDRPWDSEGNFLITVLGRE
;
A
#
# COMPACT_ATOMS: atom_id res chain seq x y z
N MET A 1 15.66 0.65 53.20
CA MET A 1 15.43 1.85 52.37
C MET A 1 15.43 1.44 50.91
N ARG A 2 14.48 2.01 50.15
CA ARG A 2 14.15 1.68 48.76
C ARG A 2 15.26 2.11 47.79
N GLY A 3 15.35 1.40 46.68
CA GLY A 3 16.14 1.79 45.51
C GLY A 3 15.66 1.06 44.25
N THR A 4 14.36 1.10 43.96
CA THR A 4 13.79 0.70 42.67
C THR A 4 14.20 1.75 41.63
N GLY A 5 15.14 1.41 40.75
CA GLY A 5 15.46 2.23 39.58
C GLY A 5 14.25 2.33 38.64
N PRO A 6 14.06 3.47 37.94
CA PRO A 6 12.99 3.59 36.99
C PRO A 6 13.30 2.65 35.81
N GLY A 7 12.51 1.60 35.65
CA GLY A 7 12.49 0.85 34.41
C GLY A 7 12.27 1.85 33.27
N LYS A 8 13.24 1.93 32.35
CA LYS A 8 13.06 2.62 31.07
C LYS A 8 11.77 2.06 30.48
N LYS A 9 10.70 2.86 30.49
CA LYS A 9 9.55 2.62 29.61
C LYS A 9 10.11 2.67 28.20
N SER A 10 10.38 1.50 27.62
CA SER A 10 10.53 1.39 26.18
C SER A 10 9.27 2.06 25.62
N SER A 11 9.43 3.19 24.92
CA SER A 11 8.30 3.75 24.18
C SER A 11 7.77 2.62 23.30
N ALA A 12 6.52 2.22 23.50
CA ALA A 12 5.91 1.21 22.64
C ALA A 12 6.04 1.71 21.20
N PHE A 13 6.46 0.84 20.30
CA PHE A 13 6.47 1.14 18.88
C PHE A 13 5.06 1.57 18.46
N SER A 14 4.94 2.61 17.62
CA SER A 14 3.67 3.06 17.05
C SER A 14 3.90 3.48 15.60
N TYR A 15 2.93 3.18 14.75
CA TYR A 15 2.91 3.63 13.36
C TYR A 15 2.52 5.10 13.22
N LYS A 16 2.00 5.78 14.26
CA LYS A 16 1.66 7.21 14.19
C LYS A 16 2.84 8.07 13.75
N LYS A 17 4.06 7.77 14.23
CA LYS A 17 5.29 8.48 13.79
C LYS A 17 5.57 8.38 12.29
N PHE A 18 5.06 7.35 11.60
CA PHE A 18 5.18 7.21 10.14
C PHE A 18 4.23 8.18 9.44
N ILE A 19 2.99 8.27 9.95
CA ILE A 19 1.98 9.21 9.47
C ILE A 19 2.46 10.64 9.71
N ASP A 20 2.91 10.97 10.92
CA ASP A 20 3.41 12.31 11.27
C ASP A 20 4.55 12.74 10.35
N PHE A 21 5.52 11.84 10.12
CA PHE A 21 6.62 12.11 9.20
C PHE A 21 6.11 12.33 7.77
N ALA A 22 5.20 11.50 7.27
CA ALA A 22 4.70 11.64 5.90
C ALA A 22 3.94 12.96 5.70
N LEU A 23 3.05 13.30 6.65
CA LEU A 23 2.28 14.53 6.61
C LEU A 23 3.14 15.78 6.76
N GLU A 24 4.23 15.71 7.53
CA GLU A 24 5.15 16.83 7.66
C GLU A 24 6.05 16.97 6.43
N GLU A 25 6.63 15.88 5.95
CA GLU A 25 7.56 15.90 4.81
C GLU A 25 6.85 16.40 3.53
N ILE A 26 5.62 15.95 3.25
CA ILE A 26 4.90 16.35 2.02
C ILE A 26 4.56 17.84 1.95
N LYS A 27 4.45 18.55 3.09
CA LYS A 27 4.18 20.01 3.11
C LYS A 27 5.29 20.82 2.44
N GLY A 28 6.53 20.31 2.43
CA GLY A 28 7.64 20.93 1.72
C GLY A 28 7.55 20.82 0.19
N HIS A 29 6.68 19.94 -0.32
CA HIS A 29 6.54 19.63 -1.75
C HIS A 29 5.21 20.11 -2.32
N THR A 30 4.15 20.12 -1.52
CA THR A 30 2.82 20.53 -1.97
C THR A 30 1.94 20.97 -0.80
N SER A 31 0.86 21.71 -1.09
CA SER A 31 -0.10 22.15 -0.08
C SER A 31 -1.22 21.14 0.07
N LEU A 32 -1.30 20.51 1.25
CA LEU A 32 -2.39 19.61 1.60
C LEU A 32 -3.64 20.38 2.01
N VAL A 33 -4.80 19.92 1.55
CA VAL A 33 -6.12 20.33 2.04
C VAL A 33 -6.87 19.09 2.55
N PRO A 34 -7.66 19.17 3.63
CA PRO A 34 -8.50 18.04 4.05
C PRO A 34 -9.44 17.60 2.92
N SER A 35 -9.54 16.29 2.69
CA SER A 35 -10.50 15.74 1.74
C SER A 35 -11.92 15.78 2.34
N PRO A 36 -12.99 15.91 1.52
CA PRO A 36 -14.37 15.77 2.01
C PRO A 36 -14.63 14.44 2.75
N LEU A 37 -13.83 13.40 2.47
CA LEU A 37 -13.90 12.13 3.18
C LEU A 37 -13.66 12.27 4.70
N GLN A 38 -12.90 13.29 5.13
CA GLN A 38 -12.54 13.50 6.53
C GLN A 38 -13.76 13.80 7.42
N GLU A 39 -14.84 14.36 6.85
CA GLU A 39 -16.08 14.64 7.58
C GLU A 39 -16.74 13.35 8.08
N LYS A 40 -16.63 12.28 7.28
CA LYS A 40 -17.26 10.98 7.55
C LYS A 40 -16.28 9.98 8.16
N PHE A 41 -15.05 9.94 7.67
CA PHE A 41 -14.01 9.01 8.07
C PHE A 41 -12.96 9.74 8.90
N ASN A 42 -13.05 9.57 10.23
CA ASN A 42 -12.16 10.19 11.20
C ASN A 42 -11.66 9.14 12.20
N SER A 43 -11.97 9.27 13.49
CA SER A 43 -11.55 8.31 14.51
C SER A 43 -12.75 7.57 15.07
N LEU A 44 -12.61 6.26 15.25
CA LEU A 44 -13.63 5.47 15.93
C LEU A 44 -13.00 4.39 16.80
N LYS A 45 -13.77 3.96 17.79
CA LYS A 45 -13.44 2.81 18.61
C LYS A 45 -13.99 1.54 17.94
N GLY A 46 -13.19 0.48 17.90
CA GLY A 46 -13.61 -0.82 17.43
C GLY A 46 -14.72 -1.41 18.31
N ASN A 47 -15.55 -2.27 17.73
CA ASN A 47 -16.63 -3.01 18.38
C ASN A 47 -16.11 -3.95 19.49
N ASP A 48 -14.81 -4.27 19.48
CA ASP A 48 -14.14 -5.03 20.54
C ASP A 48 -13.90 -4.22 21.83
N GLY A 49 -14.17 -2.90 21.80
CA GLY A 49 -13.98 -1.98 22.92
C GLY A 49 -12.52 -1.72 23.29
N ARG A 50 -11.55 -2.18 22.50
CA ARG A 50 -10.12 -2.15 22.83
C ARG A 50 -9.22 -1.69 21.68
N SER A 51 -9.72 -1.71 20.46
CA SER A 51 -9.03 -1.16 19.30
C SER A 51 -9.51 0.27 19.01
N GLU A 52 -8.58 1.12 18.58
CA GLU A 52 -8.85 2.46 18.04
C GLU A 52 -8.45 2.48 16.57
N LEU A 53 -9.33 3.00 15.72
CA LEU A 53 -9.09 3.24 14.32
C LEU A 53 -9.05 4.75 14.11
N GLU A 54 -8.02 5.23 13.41
CA GLU A 54 -7.85 6.64 13.05
C GLU A 54 -7.64 6.73 11.55
N MET A 55 -8.48 7.54 10.90
CA MET A 55 -8.51 7.76 9.46
C MET A 55 -8.27 9.22 9.16
N LEU A 56 -7.27 9.48 8.32
CA LEU A 56 -6.91 10.80 7.84
C LEU A 56 -6.94 10.83 6.32
N SER A 57 -7.45 11.91 5.72
CA SER A 57 -7.56 12.06 4.28
C SER A 57 -7.34 13.51 3.83
N PHE A 58 -6.52 13.65 2.79
CA PHE A 58 -6.11 14.93 2.23
C PHE A 58 -6.05 14.87 0.71
N GLU A 59 -6.12 16.03 0.08
CA GLU A 59 -5.92 16.23 -1.35
C GLU A 59 -4.83 17.27 -1.57
N ALA A 60 -4.26 17.29 -2.78
CA ALA A 60 -3.31 18.32 -3.20
C ALA A 60 -3.44 18.55 -4.72
N PRO A 61 -2.75 19.56 -5.29
CA PRO A 61 -2.78 19.81 -6.73
C PRO A 61 -2.48 18.58 -7.60
N LYS A 62 -1.44 17.77 -7.29
CA LYS A 62 -1.12 16.54 -8.03
C LYS A 62 -1.62 15.24 -7.38
N VAL A 63 -2.24 15.35 -6.20
CA VAL A 63 -2.70 14.22 -5.38
C VAL A 63 -4.21 14.21 -5.34
N ARG A 64 -4.82 13.17 -5.91
CA ARG A 64 -6.27 12.94 -5.83
C ARG A 64 -6.68 12.60 -4.40
N LEU A 65 -5.91 11.73 -3.74
CA LEU A 65 -6.19 11.34 -2.36
C LEU A 65 -4.91 10.80 -1.68
N LEU A 66 -4.46 11.48 -0.63
CA LEU A 66 -3.59 10.92 0.40
C LEU A 66 -4.49 10.44 1.52
N ARG A 67 -4.40 9.16 1.88
CA ARG A 67 -5.19 8.62 3.00
C ARG A 67 -4.38 7.68 3.88
N CYS A 68 -4.65 7.76 5.17
CA CYS A 68 -4.05 6.94 6.21
C CYS A 68 -5.17 6.27 7.00
N LEU A 69 -5.07 4.96 7.21
CA LEU A 69 -5.77 4.23 8.25
C LEU A 69 -4.73 3.69 9.22
N SER A 70 -4.78 4.10 10.47
CA SER A 70 -4.05 3.46 11.56
C SER A 70 -4.99 2.73 12.48
N ILE A 71 -4.61 1.52 12.91
CA ILE A 71 -5.31 0.77 13.93
C ILE A 71 -4.35 0.49 15.07
N GLU A 72 -4.71 0.85 16.28
CA GLU A 72 -3.99 0.50 17.50
C GLU A 72 -4.90 -0.34 18.39
N GLY A 73 -4.48 -1.55 18.75
CA GLY A 73 -5.20 -2.43 19.67
C GLY A 73 -4.24 -3.25 20.52
N ASP A 74 -4.79 -4.13 21.36
CA ASP A 74 -4.01 -4.98 22.29
C ASP A 74 -3.03 -5.90 21.54
N GLY A 75 -1.76 -5.49 21.45
CA GLY A 75 -0.71 -6.26 20.78
C GLY A 75 -0.85 -6.34 19.27
N MET A 76 -1.67 -5.48 18.66
CA MET A 76 -1.86 -5.36 17.21
C MET A 76 -1.74 -3.90 16.78
N GLN A 77 -0.99 -3.65 15.71
CA GLN A 77 -0.95 -2.35 15.06
C GLN A 77 -1.04 -2.50 13.54
N VAL A 78 -1.78 -1.59 12.90
CA VAL A 78 -1.93 -1.53 11.44
C VAL A 78 -1.63 -0.13 10.96
N LEU A 79 -0.92 -0.03 9.83
CA LEU A 79 -0.82 1.15 9.01
C LEU A 79 -1.22 0.79 7.58
N ASP A 80 -2.19 1.50 7.03
CA ASP A 80 -2.46 1.55 5.60
C ASP A 80 -2.37 3.01 5.15
N LEU A 81 -1.25 3.37 4.52
CA LEU A 81 -1.01 4.70 3.97
C LEU A 81 -0.79 4.58 2.46
N ALA A 82 -1.50 5.39 1.70
CA ALA A 82 -1.29 5.48 0.26
C ALA A 82 -1.55 6.88 -0.26
N VAL A 83 -0.91 7.18 -1.39
CA VAL A 83 -1.07 8.43 -2.11
C VAL A 83 -1.45 8.12 -3.54
N PHE A 84 -2.68 8.47 -3.90
CA PHE A 84 -3.23 8.30 -5.23
C PHE A 84 -3.06 9.60 -6.03
N PRO A 85 -2.31 9.59 -7.14
CA PRO A 85 -2.15 10.79 -7.98
C PRO A 85 -3.44 11.11 -8.73
N ARG A 86 -3.59 12.36 -9.18
CA ARG A 86 -4.63 12.69 -10.17
C ARG A 86 -4.29 12.03 -11.52
N PRO A 87 -5.27 11.65 -12.35
CA PRO A 87 -5.02 10.95 -13.62
C PRO A 87 -4.13 11.70 -14.62
N GLU A 88 -4.01 13.01 -14.49
CA GLU A 88 -3.13 13.87 -15.28
C GLU A 88 -1.65 13.67 -14.92
N PHE A 89 -1.34 13.02 -13.78
CA PHE A 89 0.01 12.66 -13.38
C PHE A 89 0.12 11.14 -13.30
N ASP A 90 0.84 10.52 -14.22
CA ASP A 90 1.03 9.07 -14.29
C ASP A 90 2.00 8.53 -13.23
N LEU A 91 2.02 9.12 -12.04
CA LEU A 91 2.89 8.75 -10.94
C LEU A 91 2.59 7.32 -10.44
N PRO A 92 3.61 6.60 -9.93
CA PRO A 92 3.37 5.44 -9.09
C PRO A 92 2.49 5.77 -7.87
N ILE A 93 1.69 4.81 -7.43
CA ILE A 93 0.91 4.91 -6.19
C ILE A 93 1.85 4.61 -5.02
N PHE A 94 2.09 5.57 -4.13
CA PHE A 94 2.80 5.28 -2.88
C PHE A 94 1.95 4.36 -2.03
N CYS A 95 2.52 3.28 -1.49
CA CYS A 95 1.79 2.25 -0.74
C CYS A 95 2.62 1.76 0.46
N ALA A 96 2.09 1.92 1.66
CA ALA A 96 2.63 1.37 2.90
C ALA A 96 1.53 0.63 3.67
N ASN A 97 1.56 -0.70 3.61
CA ASN A 97 0.65 -1.60 4.31
C ASN A 97 1.43 -2.43 5.33
N PHE A 98 1.39 -2.01 6.59
CA PHE A 98 2.09 -2.67 7.69
C PHE A 98 1.10 -3.27 8.66
N PHE A 99 1.30 -4.54 8.98
CA PHE A 99 0.56 -5.25 10.00
C PHE A 99 1.54 -5.79 11.02
N THR A 100 1.33 -5.46 12.29
CA THR A 100 2.09 -5.98 13.42
C THR A 100 1.15 -6.70 14.35
N ALA A 101 1.53 -7.92 14.74
CA ALA A 101 0.94 -8.67 15.83
C ALA A 101 2.04 -9.16 16.77
N ALA A 102 1.66 -9.78 17.89
CA ALA A 102 2.55 -10.19 18.98
C ALA A 102 3.87 -10.85 18.53
N ASN A 103 3.84 -11.71 17.51
CA ASN A 103 5.00 -12.50 17.09
C ASN A 103 5.45 -12.24 15.66
N THR A 104 4.77 -11.36 14.91
CA THR A 104 5.06 -11.19 13.48
C THR A 104 4.70 -9.80 12.98
N ASN A 105 5.49 -9.35 12.02
CA ASN A 105 5.20 -8.19 11.20
C ASN A 105 5.05 -8.67 9.76
N ILE A 106 4.04 -8.18 9.06
CA ILE A 106 3.82 -8.39 7.63
C ILE A 106 3.81 -7.01 7.00
N VAL A 107 4.73 -6.77 6.08
CA VAL A 107 5.00 -5.44 5.55
C VAL A 107 5.00 -5.50 4.03
N VAL A 108 4.24 -4.59 3.43
CA VAL A 108 4.37 -4.18 2.03
C VAL A 108 4.67 -2.69 2.02
N LEU A 109 5.84 -2.29 1.52
CA LEU A 109 6.20 -0.90 1.22
C LEU A 109 6.62 -0.83 -0.24
N ASP A 110 5.97 0.05 -1.01
CA ASP A 110 6.23 0.14 -2.44
C ASP A 110 5.83 1.50 -3.03
N LEU A 111 6.35 1.77 -4.22
CA LEU A 111 5.80 2.71 -5.17
C LEU A 111 5.12 1.88 -6.26
N ASN A 112 3.88 1.44 -6.02
CA ASN A 112 3.17 0.55 -6.94
C ASN A 112 3.05 1.21 -8.33
N PRO A 113 3.46 0.53 -9.41
CA PRO A 113 3.41 1.12 -10.74
C PRO A 113 1.97 1.30 -11.21
N LEU A 114 1.68 2.43 -11.84
CA LEU A 114 0.39 2.66 -12.48
C LEU A 114 0.23 1.77 -13.71
N HIS A 115 1.29 1.65 -14.52
CA HIS A 115 1.32 0.85 -15.74
C HIS A 115 2.25 -0.36 -15.60
N CYS A 116 2.03 -1.42 -16.39
CA CYS A 116 2.79 -2.67 -16.26
C CYS A 116 4.30 -2.49 -16.43
N VAL A 117 5.08 -2.97 -15.45
CA VAL A 117 6.56 -2.94 -15.44
C VAL A 117 7.21 -4.31 -15.66
N ILE A 118 6.41 -5.37 -15.83
CA ILE A 118 6.90 -6.72 -16.10
C ILE A 118 7.14 -6.90 -17.61
N THR A 119 6.19 -6.46 -18.43
CA THR A 119 6.27 -6.55 -19.89
C THR A 119 6.51 -5.20 -20.58
N GLY A 120 6.21 -4.09 -19.91
CA GLY A 120 6.40 -2.73 -20.43
C GLY A 120 7.70 -2.12 -19.91
N ASN A 121 8.58 -1.71 -20.83
CA ASN A 121 9.88 -1.15 -20.44
C ASN A 121 9.81 0.36 -20.17
N ASP A 122 9.04 1.12 -20.95
CA ASP A 122 9.09 2.59 -20.90
C ASP A 122 8.69 3.16 -19.53
N TYR A 123 7.62 2.66 -18.92
CA TYR A 123 7.19 3.10 -17.59
C TYR A 123 8.16 2.63 -16.49
N LYS A 124 8.73 1.42 -16.65
CA LYS A 124 9.75 0.90 -15.73
C LYS A 124 10.98 1.80 -15.75
N GLU A 125 11.50 2.11 -16.93
CA GLU A 125 12.66 2.96 -17.12
C GLU A 125 12.41 4.38 -16.60
N LYS A 126 11.25 4.96 -16.90
CA LYS A 126 10.86 6.30 -16.46
C LYS A 126 10.91 6.46 -14.93
N TYR A 127 10.42 5.48 -14.18
CA TYR A 127 10.18 5.64 -12.74
C TYR A 127 11.09 4.84 -11.82
N TYR A 128 11.67 3.73 -12.29
CA TYR A 128 12.34 2.78 -11.40
C TYR A 128 13.82 2.60 -11.67
N ARG A 129 14.34 2.96 -12.84
CA ARG A 129 15.76 2.81 -13.18
C ARG A 129 16.67 3.40 -12.09
N ASP A 130 16.39 4.64 -11.70
CA ASP A 130 17.21 5.37 -10.72
C ASP A 130 16.84 5.00 -9.26
N LEU A 131 15.80 4.18 -9.06
CA LEU A 131 15.37 3.67 -7.75
C LEU A 131 15.83 2.24 -7.45
N ILE A 132 16.36 1.51 -8.44
CA ILE A 132 16.87 0.14 -8.21
C ILE A 132 17.86 0.07 -7.03
N PRO A 133 18.86 0.97 -6.90
CA PRO A 133 19.78 0.94 -5.76
C PRO A 133 19.09 1.09 -4.39
N LEU A 134 18.00 1.88 -4.32
CA LEU A 134 17.19 2.02 -3.11
C LEU A 134 16.49 0.70 -2.77
N GLY A 135 15.91 0.04 -3.78
CA GLY A 135 15.29 -1.28 -3.63
C GLY A 135 16.27 -2.33 -3.11
N LEU A 136 17.48 -2.39 -3.68
CA LEU A 136 18.52 -3.34 -3.27
C LEU A 136 18.98 -3.12 -1.82
N LYS A 137 19.25 -1.87 -1.45
CA LYS A 137 19.63 -1.49 -0.06
C LYS A 137 18.66 -2.08 0.95
N TYR A 138 17.35 -1.97 0.70
CA TYR A 138 16.36 -2.45 1.66
C TYR A 138 15.98 -3.93 1.50
N ALA A 139 16.17 -4.52 0.32
CA ALA A 139 16.04 -5.97 0.13
C ALA A 139 17.05 -6.75 0.99
N GLU A 140 18.26 -6.22 1.19
CA GLU A 140 19.26 -6.81 2.10
C GLU A 140 18.86 -6.69 3.57
N LEU A 141 18.29 -5.55 3.98
CA LEU A 141 17.97 -5.26 5.38
C LEU A 141 16.63 -5.85 5.84
N LEU A 142 15.68 -5.98 4.90
CA LEU A 142 14.33 -6.48 5.08
C LEU A 142 14.09 -7.61 4.07
N PRO A 143 14.51 -8.84 4.40
CA PRO A 143 14.52 -9.96 3.45
C PRO A 143 13.11 -10.33 3.01
N TRP A 144 13.04 -10.96 1.84
CA TRP A 144 11.79 -11.36 1.19
C TRP A 144 10.89 -12.19 2.11
N GLY A 145 9.58 -11.87 2.11
CA GLY A 145 8.59 -12.47 3.02
C GLY A 145 8.12 -13.89 2.66
N GLY A 146 8.76 -14.54 1.68
CA GLY A 146 8.38 -15.83 1.12
C GLY A 146 7.15 -15.74 0.21
N LYS A 147 6.49 -16.88 -0.04
CA LYS A 147 5.34 -16.97 -0.94
C LYS A 147 4.23 -15.94 -0.66
N LEU A 148 3.68 -15.37 -1.73
CA LEU A 148 2.56 -14.43 -1.72
C LEU A 148 1.55 -14.76 -2.83
N THR A 149 0.37 -14.13 -2.79
CA THR A 149 -0.64 -14.23 -3.85
C THR A 149 -0.04 -13.80 -5.19
N SER A 150 0.00 -14.72 -6.16
CA SER A 150 0.71 -14.52 -7.43
C SER A 150 0.20 -13.32 -8.21
N GLU A 151 -1.12 -13.10 -8.21
CA GLU A 151 -1.77 -11.99 -8.88
C GLU A 151 -1.41 -10.62 -8.27
N SER A 152 -0.95 -10.56 -7.02
CA SER A 152 -0.49 -9.32 -6.38
C SER A 152 0.75 -8.74 -7.06
N LEU A 153 1.61 -9.57 -7.67
CA LEU A 153 2.81 -9.10 -8.37
C LEU A 153 2.51 -8.21 -9.57
N ARG A 154 1.30 -8.30 -10.15
CA ARG A 154 0.85 -7.41 -11.22
C ARG A 154 0.87 -5.93 -10.82
N PHE A 155 0.90 -5.65 -9.52
CA PHE A 155 0.84 -4.30 -8.96
C PHE A 155 2.09 -3.92 -8.15
N PHE A 156 3.11 -4.79 -8.12
CA PHE A 156 4.34 -4.52 -7.38
C PHE A 156 5.44 -4.04 -8.31
N SER A 157 6.24 -3.10 -7.82
CA SER A 157 7.40 -2.60 -8.55
C SER A 157 8.64 -3.47 -8.33
N PRO A 158 9.70 -3.29 -9.15
CA PRO A 158 11.00 -3.92 -8.93
C PRO A 158 11.68 -3.52 -7.61
N ILE A 159 11.19 -2.50 -6.90
CA ILE A 159 11.74 -2.05 -5.62
C ILE A 159 10.82 -2.40 -4.43
N VAL A 160 9.78 -3.20 -4.62
CA VAL A 160 8.85 -3.56 -3.53
C VAL A 160 9.60 -4.19 -2.34
N ILE A 161 9.23 -3.78 -1.14
CA ILE A 161 9.58 -4.46 0.11
C ILE A 161 8.36 -5.26 0.53
N TRP A 162 8.36 -6.55 0.20
CA TRP A 162 7.48 -7.54 0.81
C TRP A 162 8.31 -8.35 1.80
N THR A 163 8.04 -8.19 3.09
CA THR A 163 8.83 -8.82 4.15
C THR A 163 7.95 -9.31 5.29
N LYS A 164 8.44 -10.34 5.99
CA LYS A 164 7.92 -10.79 7.28
C LYS A 164 9.06 -10.89 8.27
N PHE A 165 8.87 -10.39 9.49
CA PHE A 165 9.91 -10.47 10.52
C PHE A 165 9.33 -10.45 11.93
N SER A 166 10.04 -11.06 12.88
CA SER A 166 9.70 -11.01 14.30
C SER A 166 9.92 -9.61 14.88
N PRO A 167 9.04 -9.11 15.76
CA PRO A 167 9.20 -7.82 16.44
C PRO A 167 10.58 -7.63 17.06
N SER A 168 11.27 -6.55 16.66
CA SER A 168 12.51 -6.12 17.30
C SER A 168 12.76 -4.65 17.03
N GLN A 169 13.38 -3.94 17.99
CA GLN A 169 13.67 -2.51 17.84
C GLN A 169 14.54 -2.21 16.61
N ASN A 170 15.50 -3.09 16.29
CA ASN A 170 16.32 -2.94 15.10
C ASN A 170 15.48 -3.00 13.82
N LYS A 171 14.61 -4.02 13.67
CA LYS A 171 13.73 -4.13 12.49
C LYS A 171 12.74 -2.98 12.37
N TYR A 172 12.21 -2.48 13.50
CA TYR A 172 11.35 -1.29 13.50
C TYR A 172 12.06 -0.01 13.08
N SER A 173 13.31 0.19 13.53
CA SER A 173 14.15 1.31 13.07
C SER A 173 14.46 1.20 11.58
N THR A 174 14.79 0.00 11.10
CA THR A 174 15.04 -0.27 9.67
C THR A 174 13.79 -0.01 8.82
N LEU A 175 12.62 -0.50 9.25
CA LEU A 175 11.35 -0.25 8.56
C LEU A 175 11.03 1.25 8.50
N PHE A 176 11.25 1.98 9.59
CA PHE A 176 11.03 3.43 9.59
C PHE A 176 12.01 4.16 8.67
N ALA A 177 13.28 3.75 8.63
CA ALA A 177 14.24 4.28 7.67
C ALA A 177 13.81 4.00 6.21
N ALA A 178 13.38 2.76 5.92
CA ALA A 178 12.86 2.37 4.61
C ALA A 178 11.68 3.24 4.18
N PHE A 179 10.70 3.40 5.08
CA PHE A 179 9.54 4.24 4.83
C PHE A 179 9.92 5.68 4.48
N LYS A 180 10.83 6.30 5.26
CA LYS A 180 11.29 7.66 4.98
C LYS A 180 11.97 7.78 3.63
N ASP A 181 12.88 6.85 3.30
CA ASP A 181 13.62 6.89 2.03
C ASP A 181 12.68 6.67 0.83
N TYR A 182 11.73 5.73 0.92
CA TYR A 182 10.74 5.47 -0.13
C TYR A 182 9.78 6.65 -0.30
N TYR A 183 9.31 7.24 0.80
CA TYR A 183 8.40 8.37 0.74
C TYR A 183 9.10 9.60 0.15
N LYS A 184 10.34 9.90 0.57
CA LYS A 184 11.17 10.96 -0.03
C LYS A 184 11.45 10.70 -1.51
N ALA A 185 11.66 9.44 -1.91
CA ALA A 185 11.82 9.08 -3.32
C ALA A 185 10.55 9.38 -4.12
N TRP A 186 9.38 9.00 -3.60
CA TRP A 186 8.09 9.33 -4.22
C TRP A 186 7.84 10.85 -4.27
N LEU A 187 8.23 11.59 -3.24
CA LEU A 187 8.14 13.05 -3.19
C LEU A 187 9.01 13.74 -4.26
N LYS A 188 10.18 13.18 -4.57
CA LYS A 188 10.98 13.66 -5.72
C LYS A 188 10.29 13.41 -7.06
N LEU A 189 9.57 12.30 -7.21
CA LEU A 189 8.81 12.02 -8.43
C LEU A 189 7.65 13.00 -8.62
N ILE A 190 6.89 13.32 -7.57
CA ILE A 190 5.79 14.30 -7.65
C ILE A 190 6.31 15.70 -7.97
N ASP A 191 7.47 16.11 -7.48
CA ASP A 191 8.09 17.40 -7.84
C ASP A 191 8.36 17.48 -9.35
N GLN A 192 8.89 16.39 -9.92
CA GLN A 192 9.29 16.27 -11.31
C GLN A 192 8.14 15.94 -12.27
N ALA A 193 6.98 15.53 -11.75
CA ALA A 193 5.86 15.10 -12.56
C ALA A 193 5.31 16.26 -13.42
N ALA A 194 5.38 16.08 -14.73
CA ALA A 194 4.70 16.94 -15.69
C ALA A 194 3.23 16.53 -15.80
N GLU A 195 2.37 17.52 -16.01
CA GLU A 195 0.95 17.31 -16.27
C GLU A 195 0.75 16.76 -17.69
N GLU A 196 0.03 15.65 -17.82
CA GLU A 196 -0.40 15.11 -19.11
C GLU A 196 -1.53 15.96 -19.68
N THR A 197 -1.44 16.27 -20.98
CA THR A 197 -2.42 17.09 -21.70
C THR A 197 -3.15 16.30 -22.79
N ASP A 198 -2.63 15.15 -23.20
CA ASP A 198 -3.35 14.23 -24.07
C ASP A 198 -4.48 13.53 -23.32
N ALA A 199 -5.72 13.88 -23.69
CA ALA A 199 -6.93 13.29 -23.14
C ALA A 199 -6.94 11.75 -23.23
N SER A 200 -6.35 11.16 -24.28
CA SER A 200 -6.29 9.70 -24.44
C SER A 200 -5.39 9.06 -23.38
N GLN A 201 -4.30 9.71 -23.02
CA GLN A 201 -3.36 9.25 -22.02
C GLN A 201 -3.91 9.45 -20.60
N ILE A 202 -4.59 10.56 -20.35
CA ILE A 202 -5.30 10.80 -19.07
C ILE A 202 -6.37 9.72 -18.82
N VAL A 203 -7.14 9.34 -19.86
CA VAL A 203 -8.13 8.25 -19.76
C VAL A 203 -7.44 6.93 -19.44
N ARG A 204 -6.31 6.61 -20.07
CA ARG A 204 -5.52 5.40 -19.78
C ARG A 204 -4.98 5.39 -18.35
N ASN A 205 -4.47 6.51 -17.86
CA ASN A 205 -4.00 6.65 -16.48
C ASN A 205 -5.14 6.45 -15.47
N ARG A 206 -6.30 7.06 -15.75
CA ARG A 206 -7.51 6.91 -14.93
C ARG A 206 -7.96 5.45 -14.88
N GLU A 207 -8.02 4.78 -16.02
CA GLU A 207 -8.42 3.36 -16.10
C GLU A 207 -7.43 2.45 -15.36
N ALA A 208 -6.13 2.70 -15.48
CA ALA A 208 -5.10 1.95 -14.78
C ALA A 208 -5.24 2.09 -13.25
N GLN A 209 -5.50 3.32 -12.77
CA GLN A 209 -5.76 3.55 -11.35
C GLN A 209 -7.05 2.86 -10.90
N HIS A 210 -8.12 2.98 -11.68
CA HIS A 210 -9.40 2.32 -11.38
C HIS A 210 -9.25 0.79 -11.29
N LYS A 211 -8.53 0.18 -12.23
CA LYS A 211 -8.18 -1.24 -12.21
C LYS A 211 -7.46 -1.65 -10.92
N TYR A 212 -6.44 -0.88 -10.50
CA TYR A 212 -5.74 -1.10 -9.23
C TYR A 212 -6.69 -1.03 -8.02
N LEU A 213 -7.52 0.01 -7.95
CA LEU A 213 -8.46 0.21 -6.83
C LEU A 213 -9.48 -0.94 -6.76
N MET A 214 -10.02 -1.37 -7.90
CA MET A 214 -10.94 -2.50 -7.98
C MET A 214 -10.30 -3.80 -7.49
N TRP A 215 -9.05 -4.06 -7.85
CA TRP A 215 -8.30 -5.21 -7.33
C TRP A 215 -8.18 -5.17 -5.82
N ARG A 216 -7.69 -4.05 -5.28
CA ARG A 216 -7.45 -3.90 -3.85
C ARG A 216 -8.77 -3.96 -3.07
N ALA A 217 -9.80 -3.23 -3.47
CA ALA A 217 -11.10 -3.25 -2.81
C ALA A 217 -11.70 -4.66 -2.72
N GLU A 218 -11.46 -5.51 -3.71
CA GLU A 218 -11.99 -6.88 -3.72
C GLU A 218 -11.07 -7.89 -3.01
N LYS A 219 -9.76 -7.80 -3.16
CA LYS A 219 -8.82 -8.87 -2.76
C LYS A 219 -7.87 -8.51 -1.62
N ASP A 220 -7.95 -7.30 -1.07
CA ASP A 220 -7.06 -6.85 0.01
C ASP A 220 -7.16 -7.75 1.25
N PRO A 221 -6.02 -8.15 1.84
CA PRO A 221 -6.01 -9.06 2.98
C PRO A 221 -6.57 -8.49 4.28
N GLY A 222 -6.60 -7.17 4.45
CA GLY A 222 -7.05 -6.49 5.65
C GLY A 222 -8.56 -6.49 5.84
N ARG A 223 -9.35 -6.82 4.80
CA ARG A 223 -10.83 -6.77 4.83
C ARG A 223 -11.42 -7.57 6.00
N GLN A 224 -10.91 -8.77 6.28
CA GLN A 224 -11.43 -9.62 7.36
C GLN A 224 -11.20 -9.00 8.75
N LEU A 225 -10.05 -8.33 8.94
CA LEU A 225 -9.77 -7.64 10.19
C LEU A 225 -10.74 -6.47 10.38
N LEU A 226 -10.96 -5.66 9.35
CA LEU A 226 -11.92 -4.56 9.41
C LEU A 226 -13.33 -5.06 9.75
N ARG A 227 -13.81 -6.12 9.09
CA ARG A 227 -15.12 -6.71 9.38
C ARG A 227 -15.26 -7.12 10.85
N LYS A 228 -14.21 -7.69 11.43
CA LYS A 228 -14.18 -8.05 12.87
C LYS A 228 -14.24 -6.82 13.78
N LEU A 229 -13.54 -5.74 13.41
CA LEU A 229 -13.42 -4.55 14.23
C LEU A 229 -14.63 -3.63 14.15
N VAL A 230 -15.29 -3.53 13.00
CA VAL A 230 -16.34 -2.51 12.78
C VAL A 230 -17.65 -3.06 12.21
N GLY A 231 -17.75 -4.37 12.00
CA GLY A 231 -18.91 -5.01 11.38
C GLY A 231 -18.84 -4.97 9.86
N GLU A 232 -19.64 -5.81 9.20
CA GLU A 232 -19.54 -6.06 7.76
C GLU A 232 -19.89 -4.84 6.91
N ALA A 233 -21.03 -4.20 7.18
CA ALA A 233 -21.50 -3.06 6.40
C ALA A 233 -20.50 -1.87 6.45
N PHE A 234 -20.03 -1.50 7.64
CA PHE A 234 -19.10 -0.38 7.78
C PHE A 234 -17.69 -0.73 7.29
N ALA A 235 -17.24 -1.98 7.43
CA ALA A 235 -15.98 -2.41 6.85
C ALA A 235 -15.99 -2.31 5.32
N GLU A 236 -17.10 -2.67 4.67
CA GLU A 236 -17.23 -2.53 3.22
C GLU A 236 -17.22 -1.05 2.79
N GLU A 237 -17.86 -0.18 3.56
CA GLU A 237 -17.85 1.25 3.35
C GLU A 237 -16.43 1.85 3.53
N ILE A 238 -15.70 1.49 4.58
CA ILE A 238 -14.30 1.89 4.75
C ILE A 238 -13.46 1.43 3.56
N VAL A 239 -13.64 0.18 3.10
CA VAL A 239 -12.85 -0.37 1.99
C VAL A 239 -13.12 0.38 0.69
N ARG A 240 -14.38 0.54 0.30
CA ARG A 240 -14.73 1.10 -1.02
C ARG A 240 -14.78 2.63 -1.06
N SER A 241 -15.24 3.26 0.01
CA SER A 241 -15.45 4.72 0.04
C SER A 241 -14.28 5.49 0.65
N PHE A 242 -13.41 4.84 1.43
CA PHE A 242 -12.22 5.48 2.03
C PHE A 242 -10.89 4.91 1.50
N LEU A 243 -10.55 3.66 1.81
CA LEU A 243 -9.24 3.06 1.48
C LEU A 243 -8.97 3.03 -0.02
N PHE A 244 -10.00 2.69 -0.80
CA PHE A 244 -9.95 2.61 -2.25
C PHE A 244 -11.01 3.50 -2.90
N ASN A 245 -11.24 4.68 -2.32
CA ASN A 245 -12.05 5.72 -2.95
C ASN A 245 -11.58 5.96 -4.40
N GLY A 246 -12.52 5.95 -5.34
CA GLY A 246 -12.27 5.93 -6.79
C GLY A 246 -12.85 4.71 -7.49
N VAL A 247 -13.22 3.64 -6.78
CA VAL A 247 -13.85 2.43 -7.37
C VAL A 247 -15.23 2.69 -7.99
N HIS A 248 -15.90 3.78 -7.62
CA HIS A 248 -17.19 4.17 -8.18
C HIS A 248 -17.10 5.45 -9.00
N GLU A 249 -16.06 6.26 -8.80
CA GLU A 249 -15.92 7.58 -9.44
C GLU A 249 -14.97 7.57 -10.66
N LEU A 250 -13.98 6.68 -10.72
CA LEU A 250 -12.96 6.71 -11.78
C LEU A 250 -13.34 5.89 -13.02
N GLY A 251 -14.33 5.00 -12.93
CA GLY A 251 -14.77 4.19 -14.06
C GLY A 251 -15.99 3.31 -13.74
N ASN A 252 -16.54 2.69 -14.79
CA ASN A 252 -17.75 1.87 -14.70
C ASN A 252 -17.50 0.36 -14.84
N LYS A 253 -16.24 -0.05 -15.13
CA LYS A 253 -15.87 -1.46 -15.26
C LYS A 253 -15.90 -2.15 -13.90
N THR A 254 -16.53 -3.32 -13.85
CA THR A 254 -16.60 -4.16 -12.66
C THR A 254 -15.29 -4.90 -12.42
N PHE A 255 -15.18 -5.58 -11.27
CA PHE A 255 -14.02 -6.44 -10.98
C PHE A 255 -13.84 -7.54 -12.03
N LEU A 256 -14.94 -8.16 -12.48
CA LEU A 256 -14.90 -9.24 -13.48
C LEU A 256 -14.60 -8.74 -14.89
N ASP A 257 -14.82 -7.46 -15.19
CA ASP A 257 -14.40 -6.86 -16.46
C ASP A 257 -12.86 -6.76 -16.55
N TYR A 258 -12.19 -6.51 -15.41
CA TYR A 258 -10.73 -6.45 -15.34
C TYR A 258 -10.06 -7.80 -15.07
N TYR A 259 -10.74 -8.68 -14.32
CA TYR A 259 -10.22 -9.94 -13.82
C TYR A 259 -11.21 -11.09 -14.10
N PRO A 260 -11.49 -11.39 -15.37
CA PRO A 260 -12.47 -12.41 -15.75
C PRO A 260 -12.09 -13.81 -15.25
N GLU A 261 -10.82 -14.07 -14.96
CA GLU A 261 -10.35 -15.34 -14.39
C GLU A 261 -10.91 -15.64 -12.99
N TYR A 262 -11.51 -14.64 -12.32
CA TYR A 262 -12.21 -14.80 -11.04
C TYR A 262 -13.71 -15.07 -11.18
N LYS A 263 -14.25 -15.22 -12.40
CA LYS A 263 -15.67 -15.52 -12.57
C LYS A 263 -15.97 -16.96 -12.14
N SER A 264 -16.86 -17.13 -11.18
CA SER A 264 -17.40 -18.42 -10.76
C SER A 264 -18.41 -18.96 -11.78
N GLU A 265 -18.78 -20.24 -11.66
CA GLU A 265 -19.76 -20.89 -12.55
C GLU A 265 -21.14 -20.20 -12.54
N ASP A 266 -21.56 -19.68 -11.39
CA ASP A 266 -22.81 -18.93 -11.21
C ASP A 266 -22.72 -17.45 -11.66
N GLY A 267 -21.57 -17.03 -12.20
CA GLY A 267 -21.31 -15.65 -12.63
C GLY A 267 -20.90 -14.69 -11.52
N SER A 268 -20.81 -15.14 -10.26
CA SER A 268 -20.32 -14.34 -9.13
C SER A 268 -18.79 -14.21 -9.13
N ILE A 269 -18.26 -13.36 -8.24
CA ILE A 269 -16.82 -13.26 -7.98
C ILE A 269 -16.38 -14.43 -7.10
N ASN A 270 -15.40 -15.20 -7.57
CA ASN A 270 -14.78 -16.27 -6.80
C ASN A 270 -14.17 -15.72 -5.50
N GLN A 271 -14.57 -16.30 -4.37
CA GLN A 271 -14.18 -15.85 -3.03
C GLN A 271 -12.72 -16.15 -2.68
N LYS A 272 -12.04 -17.01 -3.45
CA LYS A 272 -10.60 -17.23 -3.29
C LYS A 272 -9.86 -15.90 -3.50
N ARG A 273 -8.82 -15.66 -2.69
CA ARG A 273 -7.94 -14.50 -2.89
C ARG A 273 -7.12 -14.66 -4.17
N SER A 274 -6.71 -15.89 -4.47
CA SER A 274 -5.85 -16.23 -5.60
C SER A 274 -6.45 -17.41 -6.34
N ILE A 275 -6.53 -17.30 -7.67
CA ILE A 275 -6.90 -18.40 -8.56
C ILE A 275 -5.67 -19.24 -8.90
N ILE A 276 -4.50 -18.60 -9.04
CA ILE A 276 -3.22 -19.25 -9.31
C ILE A 276 -2.65 -19.93 -8.06
N GLY A 277 -2.89 -19.35 -6.88
CA GLY A 277 -2.28 -19.75 -5.63
C GLY A 277 -1.09 -18.87 -5.23
N LYS A 278 -0.44 -19.23 -4.11
CA LYS A 278 0.73 -18.51 -3.63
C LYS A 278 2.01 -19.06 -4.26
N SER A 279 2.81 -18.20 -4.86
CA SER A 279 4.10 -18.53 -5.47
C SER A 279 5.18 -17.52 -5.02
N PHE A 280 6.36 -17.58 -5.64
CA PHE A 280 7.50 -16.69 -5.43
C PHE A 280 8.06 -16.79 -4.01
N GLU A 281 8.62 -17.97 -3.69
CA GLU A 281 9.35 -18.20 -2.43
C GLU A 281 10.55 -17.25 -2.31
N ASP A 282 11.19 -16.93 -3.44
CA ASP A 282 12.26 -15.94 -3.55
C ASP A 282 11.80 -14.66 -4.25
N ARG A 283 12.57 -13.58 -4.10
CA ARG A 283 12.31 -12.29 -4.75
C ARG A 283 12.32 -12.47 -6.28
N PRO A 284 11.25 -12.07 -7.00
CA PRO A 284 11.14 -12.32 -8.44
C PRO A 284 11.79 -11.26 -9.33
N TRP A 285 12.65 -10.41 -8.78
CA TRP A 285 13.43 -9.42 -9.54
C TRP A 285 14.91 -9.62 -9.28
N ASP A 286 15.72 -9.48 -10.34
CA ASP A 286 17.17 -9.48 -10.23
C ASP A 286 17.72 -8.14 -9.70
N SER A 287 19.06 -8.02 -9.66
CA SER A 287 19.75 -6.81 -9.22
C SER A 287 19.57 -5.59 -10.13
N GLU A 288 19.09 -5.78 -11.35
CA GLU A 288 18.77 -4.70 -12.31
C GLU A 288 17.27 -4.39 -12.32
N GLY A 289 16.48 -5.06 -11.46
CA GLY A 289 15.03 -4.92 -11.40
C GLY A 289 14.31 -5.59 -12.57
N ASN A 290 14.94 -6.51 -13.30
CA ASN A 290 14.28 -7.31 -14.32
C ASN A 290 13.50 -8.45 -13.67
N PHE A 291 12.30 -8.70 -14.18
CA PHE A 291 11.45 -9.79 -13.67
C PHE A 291 11.99 -11.15 -14.11
N LEU A 292 12.16 -12.07 -13.17
CA LEU A 292 12.69 -13.40 -13.41
C LEU A 292 11.58 -14.33 -13.94
N ILE A 293 11.55 -14.55 -15.25
CA ILE A 293 10.53 -15.37 -15.95
C ILE A 293 10.49 -16.83 -15.41
N THR A 294 11.61 -17.35 -14.89
CA THR A 294 11.75 -18.73 -14.40
C THR A 294 10.87 -19.09 -13.19
N VAL A 295 10.21 -18.14 -12.53
CA VAL A 295 9.34 -18.43 -11.38
C VAL A 295 7.91 -18.82 -11.79
N LEU A 296 7.56 -18.75 -13.09
CA LEU A 296 6.26 -19.18 -13.62
C LEU A 296 6.20 -20.65 -14.07
N GLY A 297 7.29 -21.44 -13.92
CA GLY A 297 7.44 -22.74 -14.61
C GLY A 297 8.02 -23.89 -13.79
N ARG A 298 7.77 -23.97 -12.48
CA ARG A 298 8.01 -25.21 -11.72
C ARG A 298 6.75 -25.60 -10.94
N GLU A 299 5.91 -26.41 -11.59
CA GLU A 299 5.06 -27.39 -10.92
C GLU A 299 5.93 -28.49 -10.29
#